data_AF-A0A4R9IHU4-F1
#
_entry.id   AF-A0A4R9IHU4-F1
#
_cell.length_a   1.000
_cell.length_b   1.000
_cell.length_c   1.000
_cell.angle_alpha   90.00
_cell.angle_beta   90.00
_cell.angle_gamma   90.00
#
_symmetry.space_group_name_H-M   'P 1'
#
loop_
_entity.id
_entity.type
_entity.pdbx_description
1 polymer ?
#
loop_
_entity_poly.entity_id
_entity_poly.type
_entity_poly.pdbx_seq_one_letter_code
_entity_poly.pdbx_strand_id
1 'polypeptide(L)'
;MGMKIILLRTVGDLDLKENKDTIISLFEDSNEDVAKQAVTSAKKMKLAEATNPLLEKVKKEDFTKNSNSLSLYISALGELPDGKVAASFLETKFREKFNNADMRGQIALYFGAVLYAEAESALMEVAFDEIQPTTLRCYSMNTLGKLKSETAKPKLYELLDSLKKTAGKLDAKKAQSLKIYAIGALVTMGDKEVFQELNEFARDDDSMVRLRAIEFMGSLKDPKALELLEYKRDRDPSPKVQKAAKKAIDQINGKETAPEEEKSTEEKPEEEPK
;
A
#
# COMPACT_ATOMS: atom_id res chain seq x y z
N MET A 1 10.33 27.19 15.08
CA MET A 1 9.62 26.10 14.38
C MET A 1 10.35 25.71 13.09
N GLY A 2 10.38 26.57 12.06
CA GLY A 2 11.00 26.24 10.76
C GLY A 2 12.47 25.78 10.84
N MET A 3 13.29 26.38 11.72
CA MET A 3 14.69 25.99 11.89
C MET A 3 14.85 24.54 12.39
N LYS A 4 14.02 24.07 13.32
CA LYS A 4 14.08 22.68 13.81
C LYS A 4 13.76 21.69 12.68
N ILE A 5 12.74 21.98 11.88
CA ILE A 5 12.33 21.13 10.74
C ILE A 5 13.44 21.05 9.69
N ILE A 6 14.04 22.19 9.32
CA ILE A 6 15.14 22.25 8.35
C ILE A 6 16.35 21.47 8.87
N LEU A 7 16.70 21.63 10.14
CA LEU A 7 17.81 20.90 10.75
C LEU A 7 17.56 19.39 10.76
N LEU A 8 16.38 18.94 11.22
CA LEU A 8 16.01 17.52 11.21
C LEU A 8 16.08 16.92 9.80
N ARG A 9 15.53 17.64 8.82
CA ARG A 9 15.60 17.22 7.41
C ARG A 9 17.05 17.09 6.94
N THR A 10 17.88 18.09 7.22
CA THR A 10 19.30 18.09 6.82
C THR A 10 20.05 16.93 7.48
N VAL A 11 19.83 16.70 8.77
CA VAL A 11 20.41 15.58 9.53
C VAL A 11 19.98 14.23 8.94
N GLY A 12 18.70 14.08 8.60
CA GLY A 12 18.17 12.88 7.95
C GLY A 12 18.66 12.66 6.52
N ASP A 13 18.85 13.74 5.76
CA ASP A 13 19.35 13.70 4.38
C ASP A 13 20.84 13.34 4.33
N LEU A 14 21.61 13.76 5.33
CA LEU A 14 23.05 13.50 5.46
C LEU A 14 23.36 12.22 6.26
N ASP A 15 22.35 11.48 6.72
CA ASP A 15 22.47 10.26 7.54
C ASP A 15 23.39 10.42 8.77
N LEU A 16 23.28 11.56 9.48
CA LEU A 16 24.14 11.91 10.62
C LEU A 16 23.69 11.22 11.92
N LYS A 17 23.94 9.90 12.02
CA LYS A 17 23.47 9.00 13.10
C LYS A 17 23.95 9.37 14.50
N GLU A 18 25.01 10.15 14.63
CA GLU A 18 25.46 10.72 15.91
C GLU A 18 24.38 11.60 16.58
N ASN A 19 23.41 12.11 15.81
CA ASN A 19 22.31 12.94 16.31
C ASN A 19 21.07 12.12 16.76
N LYS A 20 21.14 10.78 16.74
CA LYS A 20 19.98 9.90 16.98
C LYS A 20 19.21 10.22 18.26
N ASP A 21 19.91 10.50 19.37
CA ASP A 21 19.26 10.77 20.66
C ASP A 21 18.46 12.09 20.63
N THR A 22 18.99 13.09 19.94
CA THR A 22 18.30 14.37 19.75
C THR A 22 17.07 14.20 18.87
N ILE A 23 17.18 13.45 17.76
CA ILE A 23 16.05 13.15 16.86
C ILE A 23 14.95 12.43 17.65
N ILE A 24 15.30 11.38 18.40
CA ILE A 24 14.36 10.58 19.19
C ILE A 24 13.67 11.44 20.25
N SER A 25 14.40 12.31 20.95
CA SER A 25 13.78 13.21 21.95
C SER A 25 12.71 14.14 21.37
N LEU A 26 12.81 14.46 20.07
CA LEU A 26 11.88 15.36 19.38
C LEU A 26 10.59 14.67 18.92
N PHE A 27 10.43 13.37 19.15
CA PHE A 27 9.14 12.68 18.93
C PHE A 27 8.04 13.23 19.85
N GLU A 28 8.41 13.71 21.03
CA GLU A 28 7.50 14.30 22.03
C GLU A 28 7.49 15.84 21.97
N ASP A 29 8.00 16.45 20.89
CA ASP A 29 7.91 17.90 20.70
C ASP A 29 6.43 18.32 20.63
N SER A 30 6.08 19.38 21.34
CA SER A 30 4.70 19.90 21.37
C SER A 30 4.22 20.39 20.01
N ASN A 31 5.15 20.69 19.10
CA ASN A 31 4.83 20.97 17.72
C ASN A 31 4.80 19.69 16.88
N GLU A 32 3.61 19.35 16.40
CA GLU A 32 3.35 18.14 15.61
C GLU A 32 4.19 18.06 14.33
N ASP A 33 4.49 19.19 13.66
CA ASP A 33 5.34 19.19 12.46
C ASP A 33 6.80 18.87 12.77
N VAL A 34 7.29 19.30 13.94
CA VAL A 34 8.63 18.93 14.42
C VAL A 34 8.65 17.44 14.75
N ALA A 35 7.65 16.92 15.47
CA ALA A 35 7.55 15.50 15.80
C ALA A 35 7.48 14.62 14.54
N LYS A 36 6.63 14.97 13.56
CA LYS A 36 6.55 14.29 12.26
C LYS A 36 7.90 14.28 11.55
N GLN A 37 8.55 15.45 11.43
CA GLN A 37 9.85 15.53 10.74
C GLN A 37 10.93 14.73 11.46
N ALA A 38 10.90 14.67 12.80
CA ALA A 38 11.83 13.85 13.57
C ALA A 38 11.63 12.36 13.25
N VAL A 39 10.38 11.88 13.25
CA VAL A 39 10.05 10.50 12.88
C VAL A 39 10.45 10.20 11.43
N THR A 40 10.18 11.10 10.49
CA THR A 40 10.62 10.95 9.08
C THR A 40 12.13 10.80 8.96
N SER A 41 12.88 11.60 9.73
CA SER A 41 14.36 11.56 9.71
C SER A 41 14.86 10.24 10.28
N ALA A 42 14.31 9.80 11.43
CA ALA A 42 14.66 8.51 12.03
C ALA A 42 14.35 7.33 11.10
N LYS A 43 13.18 7.35 10.43
CA LYS A 43 12.78 6.36 9.43
C LYS A 43 13.77 6.30 8.27
N LYS A 44 14.10 7.46 7.69
CA LYS A 44 15.04 7.57 6.56
C LYS A 44 16.42 7.01 6.90
N MET A 45 16.90 7.29 8.11
CA MET A 45 18.19 6.83 8.64
C MET A 45 18.18 5.38 9.15
N LYS A 46 17.00 4.74 9.18
CA LYS A 46 16.76 3.39 9.72
C LYS A 46 17.33 3.22 11.14
N LEU A 47 17.01 4.16 12.03
CA LEU A 47 17.48 4.13 13.42
C LEU A 47 16.72 3.08 14.23
N ALA A 48 17.36 1.95 14.54
CA ALA A 48 16.74 0.87 15.33
C ALA A 48 16.30 1.35 16.73
N GLU A 49 17.07 2.26 17.33
CA GLU A 49 16.80 2.83 18.65
C GLU A 49 15.53 3.70 18.68
N ALA A 50 15.03 4.14 17.52
CA ALA A 50 13.82 4.94 17.41
C ALA A 50 12.54 4.12 17.52
N THR A 51 12.59 2.80 17.31
CA THR A 51 11.40 1.93 17.24
C THR A 51 10.60 1.93 18.55
N ASN A 52 11.26 1.66 19.69
CA ASN A 52 10.58 1.61 20.98
C ASN A 52 10.04 2.99 21.42
N PRO A 53 10.81 4.09 21.33
CA PRO A 53 10.28 5.43 21.59
C PRO A 53 9.09 5.79 20.72
N LEU A 54 9.12 5.45 19.42
CA LEU A 54 7.99 5.71 18.53
C LEU A 54 6.77 4.87 18.89
N LEU A 55 6.95 3.60 19.28
CA LEU A 55 5.86 2.76 19.77
C LEU A 55 5.22 3.34 21.04
N GLU A 56 6.02 3.80 22.00
CA GLU A 56 5.51 4.44 23.21
C GLU A 56 4.74 5.74 22.91
N LYS A 57 5.16 6.50 21.90
CA LYS A 57 4.38 7.63 21.39
C LYS A 57 3.06 7.17 20.79
N VAL A 58 3.08 6.20 19.87
CA VAL A 58 1.88 5.67 19.19
C VAL A 58 0.86 5.11 20.17
N LYS A 59 1.29 4.49 21.28
CA LYS A 59 0.39 4.00 22.33
C LYS A 59 -0.44 5.09 23.01
N LYS A 60 0.00 6.36 22.96
CA LYS A 60 -0.69 7.52 23.57
C LYS A 60 -1.65 8.22 22.61
N GLU A 61 -1.61 7.89 21.32
CA GLU A 61 -2.40 8.54 20.29
C GLU A 61 -3.88 8.09 20.29
N ASP A 62 -4.76 8.95 19.78
CA ASP A 62 -6.21 8.68 19.66
C ASP A 62 -6.53 8.02 18.31
N PHE A 63 -6.78 6.71 18.32
CA PHE A 63 -7.13 5.93 17.13
C PHE A 63 -8.60 6.11 16.68
N THR A 64 -9.43 6.81 17.45
CA THR A 64 -10.86 7.03 17.12
C THR A 64 -11.06 8.11 16.06
N LYS A 65 -10.01 8.88 15.74
CA LYS A 65 -10.03 9.96 14.76
C LYS A 65 -9.03 9.67 13.64
N ASN A 66 -9.30 10.26 12.48
CA ASN A 66 -8.30 10.28 11.42
C ASN A 66 -7.16 11.24 11.82
N SER A 67 -5.92 10.80 11.69
CA SER A 67 -4.73 11.58 12.01
C SER A 67 -3.60 11.29 11.03
N ASN A 68 -3.13 12.34 10.36
CA ASN A 68 -2.00 12.27 9.43
C ASN A 68 -0.70 11.91 10.16
N SER A 69 -0.53 12.38 11.39
CA SER A 69 0.65 12.07 12.20
C SER A 69 0.64 10.63 12.67
N LEU A 70 -0.49 10.13 13.17
CA LEU A 70 -0.61 8.73 13.56
C LEU A 70 -0.37 7.80 12.37
N SER A 71 -0.90 8.15 11.19
CA SER A 71 -0.63 7.42 9.94
C SER A 71 0.87 7.36 9.63
N LEU A 72 1.58 8.51 9.73
CA LEU A 72 3.03 8.58 9.54
C LEU A 72 3.77 7.70 10.56
N TYR A 73 3.38 7.75 11.83
CA TYR A 73 4.03 6.99 12.89
C TYR A 73 3.86 5.48 12.70
N ILE A 74 2.65 5.01 12.35
CA ILE A 74 2.38 3.60 12.04
C ILE A 74 3.19 3.15 10.82
N SER A 75 3.23 3.95 9.75
CA SER A 75 4.06 3.66 8.58
C SER A 75 5.54 3.58 8.94
N ALA A 76 6.04 4.52 9.75
CA ALA A 76 7.43 4.54 10.18
C ALA A 76 7.80 3.30 11.02
N LEU A 77 6.92 2.86 11.93
CA LEU A 77 7.09 1.59 12.64
C LEU A 77 7.19 0.39 11.68
N GLY A 78 6.51 0.42 10.54
CA GLY A 78 6.60 -0.67 9.55
C GLY A 78 7.91 -0.72 8.76
N GLU A 79 8.65 0.39 8.71
CA GLU A 79 9.89 0.54 7.93
C GLU A 79 11.16 0.58 8.80
N LEU A 80 11.02 0.88 10.10
CA LEU A 80 12.14 0.90 11.04
C LEU A 80 12.61 -0.53 11.38
N PRO A 81 13.91 -0.73 11.67
CA PRO A 81 14.41 -1.98 12.21
C PRO A 81 13.67 -2.39 13.49
N ASP A 82 13.44 -3.69 13.66
CA ASP A 82 12.68 -4.28 14.78
C ASP A 82 11.24 -3.77 14.93
N GLY A 83 10.72 -3.09 13.91
CA GLY A 83 9.38 -2.50 13.86
C GLY A 83 8.24 -3.47 14.21
N LYS A 84 8.41 -4.75 13.89
CA LYS A 84 7.45 -5.83 14.16
C LYS A 84 7.02 -5.91 15.64
N VAL A 85 7.81 -5.38 16.58
CA VAL A 85 7.45 -5.29 18.00
C VAL A 85 6.11 -4.56 18.25
N ALA A 86 5.70 -3.65 17.37
CA ALA A 86 4.43 -2.94 17.49
C ALA A 86 3.20 -3.79 17.09
N ALA A 87 3.40 -4.97 16.49
CA ALA A 87 2.32 -5.69 15.80
C ALA A 87 1.19 -6.16 16.73
N SER A 88 1.50 -6.71 17.90
CA SER A 88 0.48 -7.17 18.84
C SER A 88 -0.41 -6.02 19.35
N PHE A 89 0.20 -4.87 19.66
CA PHE A 89 -0.54 -3.67 20.06
C PHE A 89 -1.44 -3.17 18.92
N LEU A 90 -0.90 -3.05 17.71
CA LEU A 90 -1.65 -2.56 16.56
C LEU A 90 -2.75 -3.56 16.13
N GLU A 91 -2.58 -4.86 16.31
CA GLU A 91 -3.65 -5.85 16.09
C GLU A 91 -4.85 -5.61 17.00
N THR A 92 -4.58 -5.30 18.28
CA THR A 92 -5.65 -4.91 19.21
C THR A 92 -6.40 -3.69 18.67
N LYS A 93 -5.67 -2.65 18.24
CA LYS A 93 -6.27 -1.43 17.66
C LYS A 93 -6.99 -1.65 16.34
N PHE A 94 -6.55 -2.60 15.54
CA PHE A 94 -7.22 -2.98 14.29
C PHE A 94 -8.59 -3.65 14.53
N ARG A 95 -8.68 -4.49 15.57
CA ARG A 95 -9.90 -5.25 15.92
C ARG A 95 -10.96 -4.39 16.63
N GLU A 96 -10.55 -3.32 17.30
CA GLU A 96 -11.44 -2.33 17.91
C GLU A 96 -12.27 -1.59 16.84
N LYS A 97 -13.48 -2.07 16.56
CA LYS A 97 -14.35 -1.56 15.47
C LYS A 97 -14.77 -0.10 15.61
N PHE A 98 -14.65 0.49 16.80
CA PHE A 98 -14.92 1.90 17.06
C PHE A 98 -13.77 2.83 16.65
N ASN A 99 -12.58 2.29 16.36
CA ASN A 99 -11.48 3.07 15.82
C ASN A 99 -11.76 3.51 14.39
N ASN A 100 -11.20 4.66 14.02
CA ASN A 100 -11.38 5.24 12.70
C ASN A 100 -10.91 4.26 11.61
N ALA A 101 -11.71 4.11 10.55
CA ALA A 101 -11.44 3.14 9.49
C ALA A 101 -10.15 3.42 8.72
N ASP A 102 -9.77 4.69 8.55
CA ASP A 102 -8.50 5.06 7.92
C ASP A 102 -7.32 4.64 8.79
N MET A 103 -7.40 4.84 10.12
CA MET A 103 -6.36 4.38 11.06
C MET A 103 -6.26 2.85 11.05
N ARG A 104 -7.39 2.14 11.05
CA ARG A 104 -7.41 0.67 10.88
C ARG A 104 -6.80 0.26 9.54
N GLY A 105 -7.01 1.04 8.48
CA GLY A 105 -6.41 0.83 7.17
C GLY A 105 -4.89 0.97 7.20
N GLN A 106 -4.36 1.99 7.88
CA GLN A 106 -2.91 2.17 8.05
C GLN A 106 -2.28 1.00 8.82
N ILE A 107 -2.99 0.50 9.84
CA ILE A 107 -2.56 -0.69 10.57
C ILE A 107 -2.51 -1.93 9.66
N ALA A 108 -3.50 -2.12 8.77
CA ALA A 108 -3.47 -3.21 7.80
C ALA A 108 -2.22 -3.13 6.90
N LEU A 109 -1.87 -1.94 6.40
CA LEU A 109 -0.66 -1.74 5.61
C LEU A 109 0.62 -2.02 6.42
N TYR A 110 0.66 -1.60 7.68
CA TYR A 110 1.75 -1.90 8.59
C TYR A 110 1.98 -3.42 8.73
N PHE A 111 0.93 -4.23 8.91
CA PHE A 111 1.08 -5.70 8.98
C PHE A 111 1.73 -6.28 7.72
N GLY A 112 1.40 -5.73 6.55
CA GLY A 112 2.01 -6.13 5.29
C GLY A 112 3.47 -5.70 5.17
N ALA A 113 3.86 -4.56 5.74
CA ALA A 113 5.23 -4.08 5.76
C ALA A 113 6.13 -4.96 6.65
N VAL A 114 5.62 -5.41 7.81
CA VAL A 114 6.38 -6.25 8.77
C VAL A 114 6.15 -7.76 8.60
N LEU A 115 5.39 -8.17 7.58
CA LEU A 115 4.99 -9.57 7.33
C LEU A 115 4.46 -10.26 8.61
N TYR A 116 3.46 -9.65 9.25
CA TYR A 116 2.82 -10.17 10.46
C TYR A 116 1.67 -11.11 10.10
N ALA A 117 1.96 -12.41 10.03
CA ALA A 117 1.03 -13.46 9.61
C ALA A 117 -0.12 -13.68 10.60
N GLU A 118 0.09 -13.38 11.88
CA GLU A 118 -0.88 -13.59 12.96
C GLU A 118 -2.14 -12.69 12.78
N ALA A 119 -2.03 -11.59 12.03
CA ALA A 119 -3.17 -10.75 11.68
C ALA A 119 -4.07 -11.31 10.55
N GLU A 120 -3.71 -12.45 9.92
CA GLU A 120 -4.45 -13.01 8.78
C GLU A 120 -5.95 -13.14 9.06
N SER A 121 -6.33 -13.71 10.21
CA SER A 121 -7.74 -13.86 10.57
C SER A 121 -8.46 -12.51 10.68
N ALA A 122 -7.83 -11.50 11.27
CA ALA A 122 -8.43 -10.17 11.39
C ALA A 122 -8.62 -9.51 10.02
N LEU A 123 -7.61 -9.65 9.15
CA LEU A 123 -7.62 -9.10 7.80
C LEU A 123 -8.69 -9.78 6.93
N MET A 124 -8.87 -11.09 7.07
CA MET A 124 -9.92 -11.86 6.40
C MET A 124 -11.33 -11.38 6.79
N GLU A 125 -11.59 -11.20 8.10
CA GLU A 125 -12.86 -10.68 8.60
C GLU A 125 -13.18 -9.29 8.01
N VAL A 126 -12.17 -8.44 7.84
CA VAL A 126 -12.36 -7.08 7.34
C VAL A 126 -12.43 -7.01 5.82
N ALA A 127 -11.57 -7.73 5.09
CA ALA A 127 -11.47 -7.69 3.62
C ALA A 127 -12.80 -8.07 2.94
N PHE A 128 -13.48 -9.09 3.50
CA PHE A 128 -14.66 -9.71 2.89
C PHE A 128 -15.98 -9.34 3.59
N ASP A 129 -15.97 -8.43 4.56
CA ASP A 129 -17.18 -7.83 5.13
C ASP A 129 -17.62 -6.63 4.29
N GLU A 130 -18.76 -6.76 3.59
CA GLU A 130 -19.30 -5.72 2.70
C GLU A 130 -19.71 -4.43 3.42
N ILE A 131 -19.90 -4.49 4.74
CA ILE A 131 -20.25 -3.33 5.58
C ILE A 131 -19.01 -2.46 5.84
N GLN A 132 -17.80 -3.04 5.78
CA GLN A 132 -16.57 -2.28 6.03
C GLN A 132 -16.32 -1.26 4.92
N PRO A 133 -15.72 -0.09 5.26
CA PRO A 133 -15.32 0.90 4.27
C PRO A 133 -14.41 0.33 3.18
N THR A 134 -14.64 0.72 1.92
CA THR A 134 -13.95 0.17 0.75
C THR A 134 -12.43 0.24 0.87
N THR A 135 -11.87 1.38 1.30
CA THR A 135 -10.41 1.55 1.45
C THR A 135 -9.82 0.57 2.45
N LEU A 136 -10.48 0.36 3.60
CA LEU A 136 -10.05 -0.59 4.63
C LEU A 136 -10.07 -2.04 4.10
N ARG A 137 -11.11 -2.40 3.33
CA ARG A 137 -11.18 -3.70 2.65
C ARG A 137 -10.04 -3.89 1.66
N CYS A 138 -9.79 -2.88 0.82
CA CYS A 138 -8.71 -2.86 -0.16
C CYS A 138 -7.34 -3.06 0.50
N TYR A 139 -7.02 -2.30 1.54
CA TYR A 139 -5.74 -2.44 2.24
C TYR A 139 -5.60 -3.80 2.92
N SER A 140 -6.71 -4.35 3.44
CA SER A 140 -6.70 -5.70 4.01
C SER A 140 -6.41 -6.77 2.94
N MET A 141 -7.02 -6.68 1.75
CA MET A 141 -6.72 -7.57 0.61
C MET A 141 -5.27 -7.46 0.14
N ASN A 142 -4.74 -6.23 0.01
CA ASN A 142 -3.34 -6.00 -0.34
C ASN A 142 -2.41 -6.72 0.64
N THR A 143 -2.67 -6.57 1.94
CA THR A 143 -1.88 -7.21 2.98
C THR A 143 -2.00 -8.74 2.94
N LEU A 144 -3.19 -9.30 2.74
CA LEU A 144 -3.36 -10.75 2.54
C LEU A 144 -2.53 -11.26 1.35
N GLY A 145 -2.45 -10.48 0.26
CA GLY A 145 -1.56 -10.73 -0.88
C GLY A 145 -0.09 -10.81 -0.46
N LYS A 146 0.41 -9.80 0.27
CA LYS A 146 1.80 -9.75 0.76
C LYS A 146 2.12 -10.91 1.73
N LEU A 147 1.15 -11.32 2.54
CA LEU A 147 1.28 -12.44 3.47
C LEU A 147 1.18 -13.81 2.76
N LYS A 148 0.89 -13.84 1.46
CA LYS A 148 0.67 -15.07 0.69
C LYS A 148 -0.41 -15.97 1.29
N SER A 149 -1.51 -15.36 1.74
CA SER A 149 -2.63 -16.08 2.36
C SER A 149 -3.34 -16.99 1.35
N GLU A 150 -3.09 -18.30 1.44
CA GLU A 150 -3.80 -19.31 0.66
C GLU A 150 -5.29 -19.39 1.04
N THR A 151 -5.64 -19.05 2.29
CA THR A 151 -7.04 -19.03 2.75
C THR A 151 -7.85 -17.91 2.11
N ALA A 152 -7.20 -16.80 1.74
CA ALA A 152 -7.83 -15.68 1.07
C ALA A 152 -8.14 -15.95 -0.41
N LYS A 153 -7.41 -16.83 -1.11
CA LYS A 153 -7.55 -17.02 -2.57
C LYS A 153 -8.99 -17.34 -3.01
N PRO A 154 -9.70 -18.34 -2.44
CA PRO A 154 -11.07 -18.63 -2.83
C PRO A 154 -12.01 -17.42 -2.60
N LYS A 155 -11.80 -16.69 -1.51
CA LYS A 155 -12.60 -15.51 -1.16
C LYS A 155 -12.35 -14.32 -2.11
N LEU A 156 -11.13 -14.16 -2.60
CA LEU A 156 -10.78 -13.18 -3.62
C LEU A 156 -11.50 -13.48 -4.94
N TYR A 157 -11.54 -14.75 -5.38
CA TYR A 157 -12.30 -15.15 -6.56
C TYR A 157 -13.82 -15.01 -6.38
N GLU A 158 -14.36 -15.41 -5.23
CA GLU A 158 -15.78 -15.20 -4.89
C GLU A 158 -16.17 -13.71 -4.98
N LEU A 159 -15.30 -12.82 -4.49
CA LEU A 159 -15.49 -11.38 -4.57
C LEU A 159 -15.45 -10.89 -6.02
N LEU A 160 -14.50 -11.36 -6.84
CA LEU A 160 -14.42 -10.97 -8.25
C LEU A 160 -15.67 -11.40 -9.03
N ASP A 161 -16.18 -12.61 -8.77
CA ASP A 161 -17.43 -13.10 -9.34
C ASP A 161 -18.66 -12.31 -8.88
N SER A 162 -18.73 -11.94 -7.59
CA SER A 162 -19.84 -11.14 -7.08
C SER A 162 -19.85 -9.73 -7.69
N LEU A 163 -18.67 -9.13 -7.90
CA LEU A 163 -18.52 -7.83 -8.56
C LEU A 163 -18.89 -7.87 -10.05
N LYS A 164 -18.70 -9.01 -10.74
CA LYS A 164 -19.22 -9.21 -12.11
C LYS A 164 -20.74 -9.27 -12.12
N LYS A 165 -21.36 -10.02 -11.19
CA LYS A 165 -22.82 -10.20 -11.09
C LYS A 165 -23.58 -8.95 -10.64
N THR A 166 -22.91 -8.05 -9.92
CA THR A 166 -23.49 -6.80 -9.39
C THR A 166 -23.11 -5.57 -10.21
N ALA A 167 -22.57 -5.77 -11.42
CA ALA A 167 -22.25 -4.69 -12.34
C ALA A 167 -23.45 -3.73 -12.51
N GLY A 168 -23.20 -2.43 -12.28
CA GLY A 168 -24.21 -1.37 -12.35
C GLY A 168 -25.02 -1.15 -11.07
N LYS A 169 -24.91 -2.00 -10.04
CA LYS A 169 -25.57 -1.80 -8.73
C LYS A 169 -24.68 -1.11 -7.70
N LEU A 170 -23.37 -1.37 -7.77
CA LEU A 170 -22.37 -0.72 -6.92
C LEU A 170 -21.82 0.52 -7.62
N ASP A 171 -21.40 1.50 -6.84
CA ASP A 171 -20.60 2.62 -7.34
C ASP A 171 -19.41 2.08 -8.15
N ALA A 172 -19.29 2.53 -9.40
CA ALA A 172 -18.32 1.99 -10.35
C ALA A 172 -16.87 2.15 -9.84
N LYS A 173 -16.56 3.26 -9.16
CA LYS A 173 -15.21 3.51 -8.61
C LYS A 173 -14.89 2.58 -7.45
N LYS A 174 -15.86 2.32 -6.56
CA LYS A 174 -15.71 1.34 -5.46
C LYS A 174 -15.53 -0.08 -6.01
N ALA A 175 -16.38 -0.49 -6.96
CA ALA A 175 -16.28 -1.79 -7.60
C ALA A 175 -14.90 -1.98 -8.26
N GLN A 176 -14.44 -0.96 -8.99
CA GLN A 176 -13.17 -0.97 -9.67
C GLN A 176 -12.00 -1.06 -8.68
N SER A 177 -12.05 -0.32 -7.58
CA SER A 177 -11.04 -0.39 -6.52
C SER A 177 -10.96 -1.79 -5.92
N LEU A 178 -12.11 -2.39 -5.56
CA LEU A 178 -12.13 -3.76 -5.02
C LEU A 178 -11.54 -4.78 -6.00
N LYS A 179 -11.88 -4.68 -7.30
CA LYS A 179 -11.32 -5.57 -8.34
C LYS A 179 -9.80 -5.43 -8.44
N ILE A 180 -9.27 -4.20 -8.51
CA ILE A 180 -7.82 -3.95 -8.61
C ILE A 180 -7.08 -4.56 -7.42
N TYR A 181 -7.59 -4.35 -6.20
CA TYR A 181 -6.94 -4.86 -5.00
C TYR A 181 -7.06 -6.39 -4.86
N ALA A 182 -8.19 -6.98 -5.27
CA ALA A 182 -8.35 -8.43 -5.24
C ALA A 182 -7.41 -9.13 -6.25
N ILE A 183 -7.35 -8.62 -7.48
CA ILE A 183 -6.44 -9.13 -8.52
C ILE A 183 -4.98 -8.88 -8.13
N GLY A 184 -4.65 -7.69 -7.61
CA GLY A 184 -3.31 -7.38 -7.13
C GLY A 184 -2.85 -8.30 -5.99
N ALA A 185 -3.76 -8.69 -5.09
CA ALA A 185 -3.47 -9.67 -4.04
C ALA A 185 -3.14 -11.04 -4.64
N LEU A 186 -3.96 -11.55 -5.56
CA LEU A 186 -3.72 -12.83 -6.27
C LEU A 186 -2.38 -12.83 -7.03
N VAL A 187 -2.08 -11.74 -7.75
CA VAL A 187 -0.80 -11.55 -8.47
C VAL A 187 0.38 -11.56 -7.51
N THR A 188 0.26 -10.87 -6.37
CA THR A 188 1.31 -10.84 -5.33
C THR A 188 1.55 -12.22 -4.72
N MET A 189 0.51 -13.05 -4.63
CA MET A 189 0.61 -14.46 -4.22
C MET A 189 1.26 -15.35 -5.29
N GLY A 190 1.48 -14.83 -6.50
CA GLY A 190 1.98 -15.60 -7.64
C GLY A 190 0.92 -16.50 -8.28
N ASP A 191 -0.36 -16.20 -8.06
CA ASP A 191 -1.46 -16.97 -8.62
C ASP A 191 -1.59 -16.72 -10.13
N LYS A 192 -1.27 -17.73 -10.93
CA LYS A 192 -1.35 -17.66 -12.38
C LYS A 192 -2.76 -17.91 -12.92
N GLU A 193 -3.68 -18.38 -12.09
CA GLU A 193 -5.07 -18.62 -12.50
C GLU A 193 -5.82 -17.31 -12.75
N VAL A 194 -5.36 -16.19 -12.18
CA VAL A 194 -5.93 -14.84 -12.37
C VAL A 194 -5.74 -14.26 -13.78
N PHE A 195 -5.14 -15.03 -14.70
CA PHE A 195 -4.87 -14.61 -16.06
C PHE A 195 -6.14 -14.18 -16.81
N GLN A 196 -7.27 -14.87 -16.60
CA GLN A 196 -8.52 -14.51 -17.26
C GLN A 196 -9.02 -13.13 -16.82
N GLU A 197 -8.97 -12.83 -15.53
CA GLU A 197 -9.35 -11.53 -14.98
C GLU A 197 -8.42 -10.42 -15.47
N LEU A 198 -7.10 -10.69 -15.52
CA LEU A 198 -6.12 -9.75 -16.07
C LEU A 198 -6.38 -9.47 -17.56
N ASN A 199 -6.73 -10.50 -18.33
CA ASN A 199 -7.05 -10.40 -19.74
C ASN A 199 -8.32 -9.54 -19.95
N GLU A 200 -9.36 -9.70 -19.14
CA GLU A 200 -10.54 -8.82 -19.14
C GLU A 200 -10.15 -7.37 -18.80
N PHE A 201 -9.38 -7.16 -17.73
CA PHE A 201 -8.93 -5.83 -17.31
C PHE A 201 -8.07 -5.11 -18.34
N ALA A 202 -7.27 -5.83 -19.10
CA ALA A 202 -6.48 -5.26 -20.19
C ALA A 202 -7.35 -4.74 -21.34
N ARG A 203 -8.66 -5.05 -21.39
CA ARG A 203 -9.61 -4.55 -22.40
C ARG A 203 -10.55 -3.46 -21.88
N ASP A 204 -10.35 -2.98 -20.66
CA ASP A 204 -11.16 -1.93 -20.07
C ASP A 204 -11.07 -0.61 -20.86
N ASP A 205 -12.15 0.18 -20.88
CA ASP A 205 -12.20 1.47 -21.57
C ASP A 205 -11.25 2.49 -20.90
N ASP A 206 -11.07 2.41 -19.58
CA ASP A 206 -10.15 3.26 -18.85
C ASP A 206 -8.69 2.80 -19.03
N SER A 207 -7.88 3.69 -19.60
CA SER A 207 -6.44 3.46 -19.80
C SER A 207 -5.66 3.19 -18.51
N MET A 208 -6.10 3.71 -17.36
CA MET A 208 -5.47 3.44 -16.07
C MET A 208 -5.74 2.01 -15.59
N VAL A 209 -6.95 1.49 -15.85
CA VAL A 209 -7.28 0.10 -15.55
C VAL A 209 -6.47 -0.84 -16.44
N ARG A 210 -6.38 -0.54 -17.74
CA ARG A 210 -5.52 -1.30 -18.66
C ARG A 210 -4.06 -1.25 -18.22
N LEU A 211 -3.55 -0.08 -17.84
CA LEU A 211 -2.17 0.08 -17.35
C LEU A 211 -1.90 -0.86 -16.17
N ARG A 212 -2.78 -0.89 -15.16
CA ARG A 212 -2.66 -1.80 -14.01
C ARG A 212 -2.66 -3.27 -14.41
N ALA A 213 -3.51 -3.67 -15.35
CA ALA A 213 -3.55 -5.05 -15.85
C ALA A 213 -2.19 -5.47 -16.42
N ILE A 214 -1.57 -4.58 -17.20
CA ILE A 214 -0.27 -4.81 -17.85
C ILE A 214 0.88 -4.86 -16.84
N GLU A 215 0.86 -3.99 -15.83
CA GLU A 215 1.83 -4.03 -14.72
C GLU A 215 1.73 -5.34 -13.92
N PHE A 216 0.51 -5.82 -13.68
CA PHE A 216 0.26 -7.10 -13.01
C PHE A 216 0.73 -8.29 -13.84
N MET A 217 0.48 -8.31 -15.14
CA MET A 217 0.99 -9.36 -16.04
C MET A 217 2.52 -9.42 -16.04
N GLY A 218 3.19 -8.27 -16.09
CA GLY A 218 4.65 -8.19 -15.99
C GLY A 218 5.19 -8.69 -14.65
N SER A 219 4.48 -8.40 -13.56
CA SER A 219 4.85 -8.86 -12.21
C SER A 219 4.68 -10.37 -12.04
N LEU A 220 3.62 -10.96 -12.60
CA LEU A 220 3.35 -12.40 -12.57
C LEU A 220 4.35 -13.20 -13.42
N LYS A 221 4.97 -12.55 -14.42
CA LYS A 221 5.93 -13.14 -15.35
C LYS A 221 5.43 -14.42 -16.03
N ASP A 222 4.13 -14.50 -16.32
CA ASP A 222 3.55 -15.64 -17.03
C ASP A 222 3.70 -15.45 -18.55
N PRO A 223 4.42 -16.34 -19.27
CA PRO A 223 4.55 -16.26 -20.72
C PRO A 223 3.22 -16.26 -21.49
N LYS A 224 2.13 -16.75 -20.89
CA LYS A 224 0.77 -16.66 -21.49
C LYS A 224 0.35 -15.22 -21.80
N ALA A 225 0.91 -14.22 -21.11
CA ALA A 225 0.60 -12.82 -21.35
C ALA A 225 1.29 -12.23 -22.59
N LEU A 226 2.32 -12.88 -23.15
CA LEU A 226 3.18 -12.28 -24.18
C LEU A 226 2.41 -11.78 -25.40
N GLU A 227 1.50 -12.59 -25.96
CA GLU A 227 0.73 -12.20 -27.15
C GLU A 227 -0.11 -10.92 -26.89
N LEU A 228 -0.80 -10.87 -25.76
CA LEU A 228 -1.59 -9.71 -25.38
C LEU A 228 -0.70 -8.49 -25.10
N LEU A 229 0.43 -8.68 -24.43
CA LEU A 229 1.38 -7.60 -24.15
C LEU A 229 1.98 -7.05 -25.43
N GLU A 230 2.32 -7.89 -26.41
CA GLU A 230 2.80 -7.44 -27.72
C GLU A 230 1.74 -6.63 -28.45
N TYR A 231 0.49 -7.11 -28.46
CA TYR A 231 -0.63 -6.34 -29.01
C TYR A 231 -0.77 -4.99 -28.31
N LYS A 232 -0.66 -4.94 -26.97
CA LYS A 232 -0.80 -3.71 -26.19
C LYS A 232 0.36 -2.74 -26.37
N ARG A 233 1.58 -3.25 -26.51
CA ARG A 233 2.77 -2.47 -26.88
C ARG A 233 2.57 -1.76 -28.22
N ASP A 234 2.02 -2.47 -29.22
CA ASP A 234 1.99 -1.97 -30.60
C ASP A 234 0.71 -1.18 -30.92
N ARG A 235 -0.41 -1.45 -30.23
CA ARG A 235 -1.74 -0.98 -30.62
C ARG A 235 -2.56 -0.29 -29.53
N ASP A 236 -2.13 -0.27 -28.26
CA ASP A 236 -2.95 0.41 -27.24
C ASP A 236 -3.00 1.93 -27.50
N PRO A 237 -4.16 2.59 -27.39
CA PRO A 237 -4.26 4.04 -27.61
C PRO A 237 -3.42 4.88 -26.63
N SER A 238 -3.10 4.35 -25.45
CA SER A 238 -2.36 5.07 -24.43
C SER A 238 -0.85 4.79 -24.52
N PRO A 239 0.00 5.82 -24.71
CA PRO A 239 1.46 5.65 -24.71
C PRO A 239 2.01 5.10 -23.38
N LYS A 240 1.34 5.39 -22.25
CA LYS A 240 1.72 4.84 -20.95
C LYS A 240 1.54 3.31 -20.92
N VAL A 241 0.41 2.84 -21.45
CA VAL A 241 0.11 1.41 -21.56
C VAL A 241 1.10 0.72 -22.51
N GLN A 242 1.42 1.33 -23.64
CA GLN A 242 2.43 0.80 -24.56
C GLN A 242 3.81 0.65 -23.89
N LYS A 243 4.28 1.68 -23.16
CA LYS A 243 5.56 1.63 -22.42
C LYS A 243 5.53 0.53 -21.35
N ALA A 244 4.45 0.43 -20.59
CA ALA A 244 4.29 -0.60 -19.57
C ALA A 244 4.27 -2.00 -20.18
N ALA A 245 3.62 -2.19 -21.33
CA ALA A 245 3.57 -3.48 -22.02
C ALA A 245 4.96 -3.91 -22.50
N LYS A 246 5.75 -2.98 -23.05
CA LYS A 246 7.17 -3.23 -23.37
C LYS A 246 7.95 -3.67 -22.13
N LYS A 247 7.82 -2.94 -21.01
CA LYS A 247 8.49 -3.28 -19.75
C LYS A 247 8.08 -4.67 -19.24
N ALA A 248 6.79 -5.01 -19.30
CA ALA A 248 6.27 -6.31 -18.91
C ALA A 248 6.82 -7.45 -19.79
N ILE A 249 6.95 -7.25 -21.11
CA ILE A 249 7.60 -8.20 -22.02
C ILE A 249 9.07 -8.40 -21.64
N ASP A 250 9.80 -7.32 -21.34
CA ASP A 250 11.20 -7.40 -20.91
C ASP A 250 11.31 -8.17 -19.58
N GLN A 251 10.41 -7.92 -18.62
CA GLN A 251 10.33 -8.66 -17.36
C GLN A 251 10.09 -10.16 -17.53
N ILE A 252 9.18 -10.55 -18.43
CA ILE A 252 8.89 -11.97 -18.74
C ILE A 252 10.10 -12.63 -19.41
N ASN A 253 10.78 -11.92 -20.31
CA ASN A 253 11.95 -12.43 -21.02
C ASN A 253 13.25 -12.43 -20.19
N GLY A 254 13.19 -12.08 -18.91
CA GLY A 254 14.37 -12.04 -18.03
C GLY A 254 15.36 -10.92 -18.39
N LYS A 255 14.93 -9.91 -19.15
CA LYS A 255 15.71 -8.70 -19.38
C LYS A 255 15.50 -7.83 -18.15
N GLU A 256 16.47 -7.85 -17.24
CA GLU A 256 16.45 -7.03 -16.02
C GLU A 256 16.22 -5.57 -16.39
N THR A 257 15.01 -5.07 -16.12
CA THR A 257 14.76 -3.65 -16.01
C THR A 257 14.93 -3.33 -14.53
N ALA A 258 15.95 -2.53 -14.19
CA ALA A 258 16.07 -1.98 -12.86
C ALA A 258 14.72 -1.33 -12.47
N PRO A 259 14.27 -1.46 -11.21
CA PRO A 259 13.05 -0.80 -10.79
C PRO A 259 13.21 0.71 -10.97
N GLU A 260 12.47 1.29 -11.93
CA GLU A 260 12.19 2.74 -11.93
C GLU A 260 11.48 3.02 -10.60
N GLU A 261 12.18 3.67 -9.67
CA GLU A 261 11.61 4.18 -8.42
C GLU A 261 10.33 4.98 -8.75
N GLU A 262 9.20 4.56 -8.18
CA GLU A 262 7.97 5.33 -8.22
C GLU A 262 8.22 6.69 -7.56
N LYS A 263 8.49 7.73 -8.36
CA LYS A 263 8.19 9.08 -7.93
C LYS A 263 6.68 9.16 -7.80
N SER A 264 6.21 9.13 -6.56
CA SER A 264 4.87 9.52 -6.15
C SER A 264 4.51 10.83 -6.85
N THR A 265 3.71 10.75 -7.92
CA THR A 265 3.04 11.93 -8.45
C THR A 265 1.95 12.27 -7.46
N GLU A 266 2.25 13.21 -6.56
CA GLU A 266 1.25 14.00 -5.87
C GLU A 266 0.36 14.62 -6.95
N GLU A 267 -0.86 14.11 -7.10
CA GLU A 267 -1.93 14.84 -7.76
C GLU A 267 -2.17 16.10 -6.94
N LYS A 268 -1.71 17.25 -7.47
CA LYS A 268 -2.12 18.54 -6.95
C LYS A 268 -3.63 18.68 -7.12
N PRO A 269 -4.37 19.16 -6.11
CA PRO A 269 -5.77 19.54 -6.30
C PRO A 269 -5.84 20.62 -7.38
N GLU A 270 -6.71 20.43 -8.37
CA GLU A 270 -7.07 21.46 -9.33
C GLU A 270 -7.59 22.70 -8.57
N GLU A 271 -6.94 23.84 -8.78
CA GLU A 271 -7.45 25.13 -8.35
C GLU A 271 -8.71 25.47 -9.17
N GLU A 272 -9.84 25.65 -8.49
CA GLU A 272 -11.06 26.17 -9.12
C GLU A 272 -10.79 27.57 -9.70
N PRO A 273 -11.26 27.88 -10.92
CA PRO A 273 -11.13 29.20 -11.49
C PRO A 273 -12.06 30.20 -10.79
N LYS A 274 -11.51 31.38 -10.53
CA LYS A 274 -12.10 32.55 -9.85
C LYS A 274 -13.47 32.99 -10.38
#